data_AF-A0A642PM64-F1
#
_entry.id   AF-A0A642PM64-F1
#
_cell.length_a   1.000
_cell.length_b   1.000
_cell.length_c   1.000
_cell.angle_alpha   90.00
_cell.angle_beta   90.00
_cell.angle_gamma   90.00
#
_symmetry.space_group_name_H-M   'P 1'
#
loop_
_entity.id
_entity.type
_entity.pdbx_description
1 polymer ?
#
loop_
_entity_poly.entity_id
_entity_poly.type
_entity_poly.pdbx_seq_one_letter_code
_entity_poly.pdbx_strand_id
1 'polypeptide(L)'
;GILRGIVSEPDKAYKALKDNHFAVNVTDVVGISCPNIPGSLAKVLRFLSDEGVFIEYMYSFANGETANVIIRPNDMDNCIRVLTEKKVDLLAASELYKL
;
A
#
# COMPACT_ATOMS: atom_id res chain seq x y z
N GLY A 1 15.37 15.36 -1.65
CA GLY A 1 14.82 13.98 -1.69
C GLY A 1 13.37 14.00 -1.24
N ILE A 2 12.60 12.94 -1.48
CA ILE A 2 11.20 12.84 -1.07
C ILE A 2 11.08 11.72 -0.04
N LEU A 3 10.56 12.05 1.15
CA LEU A 3 10.19 11.06 2.16
C LEU A 3 8.76 10.59 1.87
N ARG A 4 8.56 9.28 1.76
CA ARG A 4 7.24 8.65 1.76
C ARG A 4 7.10 7.85 3.03
N GLY A 5 6.05 8.13 3.79
CA GLY A 5 5.81 7.48 5.07
C GLY A 5 4.33 7.18 5.24
N ILE A 6 4.06 6.01 5.83
CA ILE A 6 2.76 5.70 6.42
C ILE A 6 2.86 6.11 7.89
N VAL A 7 1.89 6.87 8.38
CA VAL A 7 1.89 7.42 9.75
C VAL A 7 0.57 7.10 10.42
N SER A 8 0.55 7.13 11.75
CA SER A 8 -0.63 6.77 12.54
C SER A 8 -1.81 7.74 12.42
N GLU A 9 -1.52 9.03 12.25
CA GLU A 9 -2.53 10.10 12.10
C GLU A 9 -2.18 10.98 10.87
N PRO A 10 -2.51 10.55 9.63
CA PRO A 10 -2.09 11.27 8.41
C PRO A 10 -2.52 12.73 8.34
N ASP A 11 -3.76 13.04 8.72
CA ASP A 11 -4.30 14.41 8.68
C ASP A 11 -3.57 15.34 9.65
N LYS A 12 -3.29 14.83 10.86
CA LYS A 12 -2.56 15.56 11.89
C LYS A 12 -1.10 15.76 11.52
N ALA A 13 -0.46 14.73 10.96
CA ALA A 13 0.90 14.83 10.44
C ALA A 13 0.99 15.81 9.27
N TYR A 14 0.04 15.77 8.34
CA TYR A 14 -0.06 16.71 7.22
C TYR A 14 -0.15 18.15 7.72
N LYS A 15 -1.06 18.42 8.66
CA LYS A 15 -1.23 19.75 9.25
C LYS A 15 0.04 20.21 9.96
N ALA A 16 0.60 19.38 10.84
CA ALA A 16 1.82 19.73 11.58
C ALA A 16 3.00 20.03 10.64
N LEU A 17 3.16 19.27 9.56
CA LEU A 17 4.24 19.51 8.59
C LEU A 17 3.99 20.77 7.77
N LYS A 18 2.74 21.05 7.36
CA LYS A 18 2.37 22.30 6.68
C LYS A 18 2.58 23.53 7.56
N ASP A 19 2.22 23.45 8.83
CA ASP A 19 2.42 24.51 9.82
C ASP A 19 3.91 24.81 10.04
N ASN A 20 4.78 23.82 9.83
CA ASN A 20 6.25 23.96 9.85
C ASN A 20 6.86 24.25 8.47
N HIS A 21 6.05 24.70 7.50
CA HIS A 21 6.48 25.12 6.16
C HIS A 21 7.11 24.01 5.29
N PHE A 22 6.83 22.74 5.57
CA PHE A 22 7.24 21.64 4.69
C PHE A 22 6.30 21.48 3.48
N ALA A 23 6.87 21.15 2.32
CA ALA A 23 6.11 20.75 1.15
C ALA A 23 5.65 19.29 1.29
N VAL A 24 4.39 19.09 1.66
CA VAL A 24 3.78 17.77 1.87
C VAL A 24 2.57 17.56 0.97
N ASN A 25 2.47 16.35 0.43
CA ASN A 25 1.34 15.84 -0.33
C ASN A 25 0.86 14.52 0.29
N VAL A 26 -0.45 14.28 0.23
CA VAL A 26 -1.07 13.00 0.57
C VAL A 26 -1.30 12.23 -0.72
N THR A 27 -1.12 10.92 -0.70
CA THR A 27 -1.31 10.06 -1.87
C THR A 27 -1.99 8.78 -1.44
N ASP A 28 -3.05 8.40 -2.15
CA ASP A 28 -3.78 7.16 -1.86
C ASP A 28 -2.94 5.95 -2.25
N VAL A 29 -2.96 4.94 -1.37
CA VAL A 29 -2.25 3.67 -1.57
C VAL A 29 -3.12 2.55 -1.05
N VAL A 30 -2.92 1.34 -1.57
CA VAL A 30 -3.58 0.13 -1.08
C VAL A 30 -2.56 -0.71 -0.30
N GLY A 31 -2.96 -1.17 0.88
CA GLY A 31 -2.20 -2.13 1.67
C GLY A 31 -2.71 -3.55 1.43
N ILE A 32 -1.79 -4.50 1.25
CA ILE A 32 -2.10 -5.93 1.20
C ILE A 32 -1.24 -6.69 2.20
N SER A 33 -1.74 -7.83 2.66
CA SER A 33 -0.96 -8.83 3.36
C SER A 33 -0.87 -10.10 2.52
N CYS A 34 0.29 -10.75 2.53
CA CYS A 34 0.45 -12.06 1.91
C CYS A 34 1.41 -12.95 2.72
N PRO A 35 1.42 -14.27 2.52
CA PRO A 35 2.35 -15.15 3.25
C PRO A 35 3.80 -14.82 2.93
N ASN A 36 4.67 -14.79 3.94
CA ASN A 36 6.10 -14.52 3.80
C ASN A 36 6.88 -15.76 3.31
N ILE A 37 6.53 -16.23 2.12
CA ILE A 37 7.20 -17.34 1.43
C ILE A 37 7.53 -16.95 -0.02
N PRO A 38 8.55 -17.56 -0.63
CA PRO A 38 8.91 -17.28 -2.01
C PRO A 38 7.72 -17.43 -2.97
N GLY A 39 7.50 -16.41 -3.79
CA GLY A 39 6.45 -16.43 -4.83
C GLY A 39 5.08 -15.87 -4.40
N SER A 40 4.82 -15.63 -3.11
CA SER A 40 3.53 -15.08 -2.65
C SER A 40 3.21 -13.73 -3.30
N LEU A 41 4.16 -12.77 -3.22
CA LEU A 41 3.97 -11.46 -3.84
C LEU A 41 3.88 -11.58 -5.37
N ALA A 42 4.69 -12.45 -5.99
CA ALA A 42 4.66 -12.66 -7.44
C ALA A 42 3.27 -13.11 -7.93
N LYS A 43 2.57 -13.95 -7.15
CA LYS A 43 1.19 -14.37 -7.45
C LYS A 43 0.22 -13.19 -7.43
N VAL A 44 0.31 -12.30 -6.43
CA VAL A 44 -0.54 -11.11 -6.34
C VAL A 44 -0.25 -10.13 -7.48
N LEU A 45 1.03 -9.87 -7.76
CA LEU A 45 1.46 -9.04 -8.88
C LEU A 45 0.94 -9.57 -10.22
N ARG A 46 0.91 -10.89 -10.38
CA ARG A 46 0.38 -11.52 -11.58
C ARG A 46 -1.10 -11.23 -11.78
N PHE A 47 -1.91 -11.33 -10.73
CA PHE A 47 -3.34 -10.99 -10.78
C PHE A 47 -3.59 -9.56 -11.25
N LEU A 48 -2.82 -8.61 -10.72
CA LEU A 48 -2.91 -7.21 -11.14
C LEU A 48 -2.51 -7.04 -12.61
N SER A 49 -1.40 -7.66 -13.04
CA SER A 49 -0.91 -7.55 -14.41
C SER A 49 -1.84 -8.18 -15.45
N ASP A 50 -2.49 -9.31 -15.13
CA ASP A 50 -3.43 -9.99 -16.05
C ASP A 50 -4.69 -9.15 -16.31
N GLU A 51 -5.00 -8.21 -15.40
CA GLU A 51 -6.16 -7.31 -15.46
C GLU A 51 -5.76 -5.87 -15.85
N GLY A 52 -4.50 -5.67 -16.30
CA GLY A 52 -4.00 -4.38 -16.78
C GLY A 52 -3.71 -3.35 -15.69
N VAL A 53 -3.60 -3.75 -14.42
CA VAL A 53 -3.20 -2.88 -13.30
C VAL A 53 -1.67 -2.88 -13.18
N PHE A 54 -1.07 -1.69 -13.33
CA PHE A 54 0.37 -1.48 -13.22
C PHE A 54 0.72 -0.80 -11.90
N ILE A 55 1.90 -1.14 -11.37
CA ILE A 55 2.41 -0.59 -10.12
C ILE A 55 3.33 0.58 -10.43
N GLU A 56 3.01 1.78 -9.93
CA GLU A 56 3.89 2.95 -10.02
C GLU A 56 5.05 2.81 -9.04
N TYR A 57 4.76 2.42 -7.80
CA TYR A 57 5.74 2.06 -6.79
C TYR A 57 5.10 1.18 -5.70
N MET A 58 5.94 0.43 -5.00
CA MET A 58 5.53 -0.35 -3.84
C MET A 58 6.61 -0.37 -2.77
N TYR A 59 6.19 -0.62 -1.53
CA TYR A 59 7.06 -0.86 -0.38
C TYR A 59 6.58 -2.12 0.31
N SER A 60 7.49 -2.99 0.72
CA SER A 60 7.14 -4.24 1.40
C SER A 60 8.07 -4.51 2.56
N PHE A 61 7.53 -5.08 3.63
CA PHE A 61 8.33 -5.61 4.72
C PHE A 61 7.78 -6.95 5.20
N ALA A 62 8.68 -7.85 5.55
CA ALA A 62 8.35 -9.11 6.17
C ALA A 62 8.04 -8.90 7.65
N ASN A 63 6.95 -9.48 8.14
CA ASN A 63 6.52 -9.49 9.53
C ASN A 63 6.15 -10.91 9.94
N GLY A 64 7.15 -11.64 10.45
CA GLY A 64 7.01 -13.05 10.82
C GLY A 64 6.60 -13.91 9.62
N GLU A 65 5.45 -14.57 9.73
CA GLU A 65 4.89 -15.45 8.71
C GLU A 65 4.16 -14.71 7.57
N THR A 66 3.99 -13.38 7.70
CA THR A 66 3.29 -12.54 6.72
C THR A 66 4.23 -11.46 6.17
N ALA A 67 3.89 -10.90 5.01
CA ALA A 67 4.54 -9.76 4.42
C ALA A 67 3.49 -8.70 4.12
N ASN A 68 3.71 -7.50 4.64
CA ASN A 68 2.85 -6.36 4.40
C ASN A 68 3.41 -5.56 3.23
N VAL A 69 2.55 -5.22 2.27
CA VAL A 69 2.94 -4.53 1.05
C VAL A 69 2.03 -3.35 0.82
N ILE A 70 2.63 -2.17 0.65
CA ILE A 70 1.96 -0.95 0.23
C ILE A 70 2.16 -0.78 -1.27
N ILE A 71 1.08 -0.61 -2.01
CA ILE A 71 1.08 -0.48 -3.46
C ILE A 71 0.43 0.84 -3.84
N ARG A 72 1.11 1.60 -4.70
CA ARG A 72 0.48 2.65 -5.50
C ARG A 72 0.24 2.11 -6.91
N PRO A 73 -1.00 1.74 -7.25
CA PRO A 73 -1.34 1.36 -8.61
C PRO A 73 -1.56 2.60 -9.48
N ASN A 74 -1.49 2.42 -10.79
CA ASN A 74 -1.94 3.43 -11.76
C ASN A 74 -3.46 3.65 -11.74
N ASP A 75 -4.22 2.62 -11.36
CA ASP A 75 -5.68 2.61 -11.25
C ASP A 75 -6.10 1.99 -9.91
N MET A 76 -6.61 2.82 -9.00
CA MET A 76 -6.98 2.39 -7.65
C MET A 76 -8.23 1.52 -7.64
N ASP A 77 -9.26 1.90 -8.38
CA ASP A 77 -10.55 1.22 -8.37
C ASP A 77 -10.41 -0.17 -8.98
N ASN A 78 -9.71 -0.28 -10.11
CA ASN A 78 -9.44 -1.57 -10.74
C ASN A 78 -8.54 -2.45 -9.85
N CYS A 79 -7.53 -1.86 -9.20
CA CYS A 79 -6.67 -2.60 -8.26
C CYS A 79 -7.50 -3.22 -7.11
N ILE A 80 -8.34 -2.43 -6.44
CA ILE A 80 -9.19 -2.90 -5.33
C ILE A 80 -10.15 -3.99 -5.83
N ARG A 81 -10.79 -3.80 -6.99
CA ARG A 81 -11.66 -4.81 -7.61
C ARG A 81 -10.94 -6.14 -7.79
N VAL A 82 -9.78 -6.14 -8.45
CA VAL A 82 -9.00 -7.35 -8.74
C VAL A 82 -8.55 -8.05 -7.46
N LEU A 83 -8.01 -7.29 -6.50
CA LEU A 83 -7.57 -7.86 -5.21
C LEU A 83 -8.73 -8.49 -4.44
N THR A 84 -9.91 -7.85 -4.46
CA THR A 84 -11.13 -8.36 -3.82
C THR A 84 -11.63 -9.64 -4.52
N GLU A 85 -11.71 -9.64 -5.84
CA GLU A 85 -12.16 -10.81 -6.63
C GLU A 85 -11.25 -12.02 -6.44
N LYS A 86 -9.93 -11.79 -6.37
CA LYS A 86 -8.93 -12.85 -6.17
C LYS A 86 -8.74 -13.23 -4.70
N LYS A 87 -9.50 -12.62 -3.78
CA LYS A 87 -9.48 -12.86 -2.34
C LYS A 87 -8.08 -12.65 -1.73
N VAL A 88 -7.41 -11.58 -2.14
CA VAL A 88 -6.17 -11.12 -1.49
C VAL A 88 -6.54 -10.36 -0.23
N ASP A 89 -5.81 -10.60 0.86
CA ASP A 89 -6.04 -9.93 2.12
C ASP A 89 -5.67 -8.45 2.02
N LEU A 90 -6.68 -7.59 1.95
CA LEU A 90 -6.53 -6.14 1.98
C LEU A 90 -6.36 -5.68 3.43
N LEU A 91 -5.33 -4.87 3.69
CA LEU A 91 -5.13 -4.24 4.99
C LEU A 91 -6.06 -3.03 5.09
N ALA A 92 -6.84 -2.96 6.16
CA ALA A 92 -7.60 -1.75 6.44
C ALA A 92 -6.62 -0.61 6.75
N ALA A 93 -6.98 0.62 6.35
CA ALA A 93 -6.16 1.81 6.67
C ALA A 93 -5.85 1.91 8.16
N SER A 94 -6.81 1.54 9.02
CA SER A 94 -6.65 1.54 10.48
C SER A 94 -5.64 0.51 11.01
N GLU A 95 -5.43 -0.60 10.29
CA GLU A 95 -4.39 -1.58 10.60
C GLU A 95 -3.04 -1.05 10.12
N LEU A 96 -3.01 -0.44 8.94
CA LEU A 96 -1.82 0.17 8.36
C LEU A 96 -1.23 1.28 9.25
N TYR A 97 -2.10 2.08 9.86
CA TYR A 97 -1.74 3.19 10.75
C TYR A 97 -1.21 2.72 12.12
N LYS A 98 -1.30 1.43 12.44
CA LYS A 98 -0.89 0.85 13.72
C LYS A 98 0.31 -0.09 13.63
N LEU A 99 0.82 -0.35 12.43
CA LEU A 99 2.07 -1.09 12.18
C LEU A 99 3.26 -0.30 12.73
#